data_AF-A0AAV9VZJ2-F1
#
_entry.id   AF-A0AAV9VZJ2-F1
#
_cell.length_a   1.000
_cell.length_b   1.000
_cell.length_c   1.000
_cell.angle_alpha   90.00
_cell.angle_beta   90.00
_cell.angle_gamma   90.00
#
_symmetry.space_group_name_H-M   'P 1'
#
loop_
_entity.id
_entity.type
_entity.pdbx_description
1 polymer ?
#
loop_
_entity_poly.entity_id
_entity_poly.type
_entity_poly.pdbx_seq_one_letter_code
_entity_poly.pdbx_strand_id
1 'polypeptide(L)'
;MEPNNHGHESRSESGFRWVLTNEERSNIAKILEIEEDTISHVKGNIMCRERIECSGCGKLSGLDDLVHNAVAMRVHSRDFILGVMAGGPQTRAYAHKMECSNCSHGYEGVFINWGGYMDD
;
A
#
# COMPACT_ATOMS: atom_id res chain seq x y z
N MET A 1 20.17 -19.16 -5.45
CA MET A 1 19.79 -17.77 -5.12
C MET A 1 18.85 -17.88 -3.94
N GLU A 2 19.30 -17.49 -2.76
CA GLU A 2 18.45 -17.51 -1.58
C GLU A 2 17.39 -16.39 -1.67
N PRO A 3 16.15 -16.63 -1.25
CA PRO A 3 15.17 -15.56 -1.16
C PRO A 3 15.60 -14.60 -0.03
N ASN A 4 15.81 -13.34 -0.39
CA ASN A 4 16.02 -12.25 0.57
C ASN A 4 14.73 -12.09 1.40
N ASN A 5 14.66 -12.80 2.53
CA ASN A 5 13.52 -12.80 3.43
C ASN A 5 13.61 -11.60 4.38
N HIS A 6 13.43 -10.39 3.84
CA HIS A 6 13.05 -9.25 4.67
C HIS A 6 11.52 -9.39 4.79
N GLY A 7 11.01 -9.79 5.96
CA GLY A 7 9.63 -10.28 6.16
C GLY A 7 8.48 -9.31 5.83
N HIS A 8 8.75 -8.24 5.09
CA HIS A 8 7.84 -7.17 4.69
C HIS A 8 7.47 -7.27 3.19
N GLU A 9 8.12 -8.15 2.42
CA GLU A 9 7.74 -8.43 1.03
C GLU A 9 8.04 -9.88 0.60
N SER A 10 7.32 -10.35 -0.41
CA SER A 10 7.63 -11.60 -1.12
C SER A 10 7.35 -11.48 -2.62
N ARG A 11 8.15 -12.16 -3.44
CA ARG A 11 7.94 -12.22 -4.89
C ARG A 11 6.94 -13.32 -5.24
N SER A 12 5.98 -13.00 -6.08
CA SER A 12 5.01 -13.93 -6.66
C SER A 12 5.10 -13.90 -8.20
N GLU A 13 4.52 -14.89 -8.87
CA GLU A 13 4.39 -14.87 -10.35
C GLU A 13 3.60 -13.66 -10.84
N SER A 14 2.71 -13.13 -9.99
CA SER A 14 1.85 -12.00 -10.25
C SER A 14 2.41 -10.68 -9.70
N GLY A 15 3.71 -10.56 -9.42
CA GLY A 15 4.32 -9.32 -8.90
C GLY A 15 4.82 -9.46 -7.46
N PHE A 16 4.99 -8.33 -6.77
CA PHE A 16 5.58 -8.27 -5.43
C PHE A 16 4.49 -8.07 -4.39
N ARG A 17 4.35 -9.02 -3.48
CA ARG A 17 3.46 -8.93 -2.33
C ARG A 17 4.09 -8.05 -1.28
N TRP A 18 3.52 -6.86 -1.07
CA TRP A 18 3.87 -6.00 0.05
C TRP A 18 3.03 -6.41 1.26
N VAL A 19 3.68 -6.92 2.31
CA VAL A 19 2.99 -7.35 3.55
C VAL A 19 2.59 -6.11 4.33
N LEU A 20 1.32 -5.97 4.70
CA LEU A 20 0.87 -4.84 5.53
C LEU A 20 1.44 -4.96 6.94
N THR A 21 2.37 -4.08 7.27
CA THR A 21 2.99 -3.95 8.59
C THR A 21 2.03 -3.30 9.60
N ASN A 22 2.34 -3.45 10.88
CA ASN A 22 1.57 -2.80 11.95
C ASN A 22 1.64 -1.27 11.85
N GLU A 23 2.80 -0.72 11.51
CA GLU A 23 2.97 0.72 11.33
C GLU A 23 2.10 1.25 10.18
N GLU A 24 2.12 0.58 9.04
CA GLU A 24 1.25 0.94 7.91
C GLU A 24 -0.23 0.83 8.27
N ARG A 25 -0.63 -0.21 9.02
CA ARG A 25 -2.01 -0.38 9.51
C ARG A 25 -2.45 0.79 10.39
N SER A 26 -1.65 1.14 11.40
CA SER A 26 -1.92 2.27 12.27
C SER A 26 -1.98 3.59 11.49
N ASN A 27 -1.14 3.75 10.46
CA ASN A 27 -1.14 4.96 9.65
C ASN A 27 -2.38 5.06 8.74
N ILE A 28 -2.77 3.96 8.09
CA ILE A 28 -4.00 3.89 7.29
C ILE A 28 -5.22 4.21 8.14
N ALA A 29 -5.31 3.64 9.34
CA ALA A 29 -6.41 3.89 10.27
C ALA A 29 -6.54 5.38 10.61
N LYS A 30 -5.40 6.07 10.86
CA LYS A 30 -5.35 7.52 11.07
C LYS A 30 -5.79 8.31 9.83
N ILE A 31 -5.30 7.96 8.64
CA ILE A 31 -5.62 8.67 7.39
C ILE A 31 -7.13 8.57 7.06
N LEU A 32 -7.72 7.41 7.31
CA LEU A 32 -9.12 7.13 7.03
C LEU A 32 -10.06 7.47 8.19
N GLU A 33 -9.53 7.86 9.35
CA GLU A 33 -10.29 8.15 10.58
C GLU A 33 -11.17 6.97 11.03
N ILE A 34 -10.57 5.78 11.07
CA ILE A 34 -11.21 4.51 11.46
C ILE A 34 -10.41 3.82 12.58
N GLU A 35 -11.03 2.84 13.24
CA GLU A 35 -10.31 1.91 14.12
C GLU A 35 -9.49 0.89 13.30
N GLU A 36 -8.31 0.50 13.79
CA GLU A 36 -7.42 -0.46 13.10
C GLU A 36 -8.10 -1.82 12.81
N ASP A 37 -8.97 -2.26 13.71
CA ASP A 37 -9.72 -3.51 13.59
C ASP A 37 -10.60 -3.55 12.33
N THR A 38 -11.05 -2.39 11.85
CA THR A 38 -11.83 -2.23 10.61
C THR A 38 -11.12 -2.85 9.40
N ILE A 39 -9.78 -2.81 9.38
CA ILE A 39 -8.95 -3.33 8.27
C ILE A 39 -8.08 -4.51 8.69
N SER A 40 -8.37 -5.16 9.83
CA SER A 40 -7.60 -6.31 10.36
C SER A 40 -7.47 -7.49 9.39
N HIS A 41 -8.46 -7.65 8.50
CA HIS A 41 -8.48 -8.64 7.42
C HIS A 41 -7.46 -8.33 6.30
N VAL A 42 -7.07 -7.06 6.12
CA VAL A 42 -6.09 -6.65 5.11
C VAL A 42 -4.69 -7.13 5.53
N LYS A 43 -4.07 -7.98 4.71
CA LYS A 43 -2.72 -8.55 4.95
C LYS A 43 -1.61 -7.95 4.09
N GLY A 44 -1.96 -7.19 3.06
CA GLY A 44 -1.01 -6.67 2.09
C GLY A 44 -1.66 -6.37 0.76
N ASN A 45 -0.83 -6.09 -0.25
CA ASN A 45 -1.25 -5.82 -1.62
C ASN A 45 -0.19 -6.33 -2.62
N ILE A 46 -0.60 -6.62 -3.86
CA ILE A 46 0.34 -7.01 -4.92
C ILE A 46 0.69 -5.80 -5.79
N MET A 47 1.99 -5.55 -5.92
CA MET A 47 2.56 -4.41 -6.62
C MET A 47 3.43 -4.85 -7.80
N CYS A 48 3.57 -3.96 -8.79
CA CYS A 48 4.45 -4.19 -9.92
C CYS A 48 5.96 -4.20 -9.59
N ARG A 49 6.35 -3.87 -8.35
CA ARG A 49 7.74 -3.68 -7.94
C ARG A 49 7.95 -3.94 -6.45
N GLU A 50 9.21 -4.16 -6.07
CA GLU A 50 9.68 -4.22 -4.67
C GLU A 50 9.40 -2.91 -3.94
N ARG A 51 9.33 -2.99 -2.62
CA ARG A 51 9.29 -1.80 -1.76
C ARG A 51 10.56 -0.99 -1.98
N ILE A 52 10.45 0.33 -1.93
CA ILE A 52 11.61 1.22 -2.02
C ILE A 52 11.74 2.06 -0.76
N GLU A 53 12.97 2.29 -0.34
CA GLU A 53 13.26 3.17 0.78
C GLU A 53 13.06 4.64 0.36
N CYS A 54 12.36 5.41 1.19
CA CYS A 54 12.19 6.84 0.99
C CYS A 54 13.52 7.56 1.24
N SER A 55 14.05 8.24 0.22
CA SER A 55 15.25 9.09 0.32
C SER A 55 15.11 10.27 1.27
N GLY A 56 13.88 10.63 1.68
CA GLY A 56 13.63 11.71 2.62
C GLY A 56 13.67 11.31 4.10
N CYS A 57 13.19 10.11 4.45
CA CYS A 57 13.04 9.70 5.85
C CYS A 57 13.39 8.24 6.17
N GLY A 58 13.81 7.45 5.17
CA GLY A 58 14.15 6.03 5.35
C GLY A 58 12.96 5.07 5.45
N LYS A 59 11.71 5.57 5.41
CA LYS A 59 10.51 4.71 5.40
C LYS A 59 10.43 3.89 4.11
N LEU A 60 10.19 2.58 4.22
CA LEU A 60 9.85 1.74 3.07
C LEU A 60 8.48 2.12 2.50
N SER A 61 8.37 2.17 1.17
CA SER A 61 7.12 2.42 0.46
C SER A 61 6.09 1.35 0.79
N GLY A 62 4.83 1.74 0.95
CA GLY A 62 3.79 0.92 1.54
C GLY A 62 2.38 1.15 1.04
N LEU A 63 1.45 0.33 1.53
CA LEU A 63 0.02 0.51 1.24
C LEU A 63 -0.50 1.83 1.84
N ASP A 64 0.06 2.25 2.96
CA ASP A 64 -0.29 3.52 3.59
C ASP A 64 0.07 4.73 2.72
N ASP A 65 1.14 4.65 1.91
CA ASP A 65 1.48 5.69 0.94
C ASP A 65 0.43 5.76 -0.18
N LEU A 66 -0.02 4.61 -0.71
CA LEU A 66 -1.10 4.58 -1.70
C LEU A 66 -2.37 5.25 -1.17
N VAL A 67 -2.74 4.95 0.08
CA VAL A 67 -3.93 5.51 0.74
C VAL A 67 -3.75 7.01 1.00
N HIS A 68 -2.58 7.42 1.52
CA HIS A 68 -2.24 8.81 1.74
C HIS A 68 -2.40 9.63 0.45
N ASN A 69 -1.80 9.17 -0.66
CA ASN A 69 -1.87 9.87 -1.94
C ASN A 69 -3.30 9.91 -2.49
N ALA A 70 -4.07 8.81 -2.38
CA ALA A 70 -5.46 8.76 -2.83
C ALA A 70 -6.35 9.79 -2.10
N VAL A 71 -6.17 9.93 -0.79
CA VAL A 71 -6.90 10.89 0.06
C VAL A 71 -6.39 12.32 -0.17
N ALA A 72 -5.07 12.54 -0.16
CA ALA A 72 -4.45 13.86 -0.31
C ALA A 72 -4.76 14.49 -1.66
N MET A 73 -4.74 13.69 -2.74
CA MET A 73 -5.10 14.14 -4.08
C MET A 73 -6.62 14.22 -4.32
N ARG A 74 -7.45 13.83 -3.33
CA ARG A 74 -8.92 13.74 -3.41
C ARG A 74 -9.42 12.92 -4.60
N VAL A 75 -8.64 11.93 -5.02
CA VAL A 75 -8.98 11.05 -6.16
C VAL A 75 -10.07 10.06 -5.76
N HIS A 76 -10.08 9.63 -4.49
CA HIS A 76 -11.06 8.69 -3.95
C HIS A 76 -11.61 9.19 -2.61
N SER A 77 -12.90 8.98 -2.37
CA SER A 77 -13.50 9.15 -1.05
C SER A 77 -13.01 8.05 -0.09
N ARG A 78 -12.99 8.33 1.21
CA ARG A 78 -12.64 7.34 2.25
C ARG A 78 -13.47 6.06 2.14
N ASP A 79 -14.78 6.19 1.95
CA ASP A 79 -15.69 5.04 1.78
C ASP A 79 -15.32 4.17 0.57
N PHE A 80 -14.84 4.79 -0.51
CA PHE A 80 -14.39 4.05 -1.69
C PHE A 80 -13.11 3.27 -1.37
N ILE A 81 -12.16 3.89 -0.67
CA ILE A 81 -10.92 3.23 -0.26
C ILE A 81 -11.22 2.04 0.65
N LEU A 82 -12.14 2.20 1.60
CA LEU A 82 -12.60 1.10 2.47
C LEU A 82 -13.25 -0.03 1.67
N GLY A 83 -14.12 0.31 0.71
CA GLY A 83 -14.71 -0.68 -0.20
C GLY A 83 -13.67 -1.44 -1.02
N VAL A 84 -12.61 -0.76 -1.45
CA VAL A 84 -11.47 -1.40 -2.13
C VAL A 84 -10.68 -2.30 -1.18
N MET A 85 -10.39 -1.85 0.04
CA MET A 85 -9.67 -2.67 1.04
C MET A 85 -10.41 -3.94 1.43
N ALA A 86 -11.74 -3.87 1.53
CA ALA A 86 -12.57 -5.01 1.88
C ALA A 86 -12.83 -5.98 0.71
N GLY A 87 -12.86 -5.47 -0.53
CA GLY A 87 -13.34 -6.23 -1.70
C GLY A 87 -12.36 -6.39 -2.85
N GLY A 88 -11.14 -5.86 -2.76
CA GLY A 88 -10.20 -5.82 -3.88
C GLY A 88 -10.36 -4.56 -4.75
N PRO A 89 -9.41 -4.30 -5.67
CA PRO A 89 -9.55 -3.23 -6.64
C PRO A 89 -10.79 -3.46 -7.52
N GLN A 90 -11.64 -2.45 -7.62
CA GLN A 90 -12.90 -2.55 -8.39
C GLN A 90 -12.75 -2.15 -9.87
N THR A 91 -11.57 -1.71 -10.31
CA THR A 91 -11.35 -1.15 -11.65
C THR A 91 -9.98 -1.53 -12.24
N ARG A 92 -9.74 -1.11 -13.49
CA ARG A 92 -8.45 -1.25 -14.19
C ARG A 92 -7.28 -0.74 -13.33
N ALA A 93 -6.14 -1.43 -13.44
CA ALA A 93 -4.90 -1.05 -12.78
C ALA A 93 -4.37 0.28 -13.35
N TYR A 94 -4.19 1.29 -12.51
CA TYR A 94 -3.65 2.59 -12.89
C TYR A 94 -2.23 2.78 -12.36
N ALA A 95 -1.43 3.52 -13.13
CA ALA A 95 -0.10 3.96 -12.72
C ALA A 95 -0.20 5.15 -11.76
N HIS A 96 0.40 5.02 -10.58
CA HIS A 96 0.48 6.05 -9.56
C HIS A 96 1.91 6.59 -9.47
N LYS A 97 2.03 7.92 -9.41
CA LYS A 97 3.15 8.56 -8.70
C LYS A 97 2.78 8.58 -7.22
N MET A 98 3.75 8.34 -6.35
CA MET A 98 3.51 8.28 -4.91
C MET A 98 4.47 9.19 -4.16
N GLU A 99 3.95 9.86 -3.15
CA GLU A 99 4.72 10.56 -2.12
C GLU A 99 4.70 9.75 -0.81
N CYS A 100 5.75 9.88 -0.02
CA CYS A 100 5.85 9.24 1.29
C CYS A 100 4.82 9.84 2.27
N SER A 101 4.02 8.99 2.89
CA SER A 101 3.00 9.35 3.89
C SER A 101 3.59 10.06 5.12
N ASN A 102 4.88 9.88 5.39
CA ASN A 102 5.55 10.43 6.56
C ASN A 102 6.22 11.80 6.30
N CYS A 103 6.85 12.01 5.14
CA CYS A 103 7.64 13.21 4.86
C CYS A 103 7.30 13.91 3.53
N SER A 104 6.31 13.42 2.79
CA SER A 104 5.87 13.92 1.48
C SER A 104 6.94 13.91 0.39
N HIS A 105 8.08 13.27 0.61
CA HIS A 105 9.09 13.10 -0.43
C HIS A 105 8.56 12.16 -1.53
N GLY A 106 8.70 12.57 -2.79
CA GLY A 106 8.27 11.77 -3.94
C GLY A 106 9.15 10.53 -4.12
N TYR A 107 8.51 9.38 -4.29
CA TYR A 107 9.17 8.14 -4.68
C TYR A 107 9.54 8.15 -6.17
N GLU A 108 10.72 7.64 -6.51
CA GLU A 108 11.13 7.52 -7.91
C GLU A 108 10.43 6.34 -8.62
N GLY A 109 9.90 6.61 -9.81
CA GLY A 109 9.28 5.63 -10.70
C GLY A 109 7.75 5.60 -10.61
N VAL A 110 7.18 4.48 -11.06
CA VAL A 110 5.73 4.28 -11.18
C VAL A 110 5.32 3.10 -10.31
N PHE A 111 4.14 3.21 -9.71
CA PHE A 111 3.56 2.20 -8.84
C PHE A 111 2.22 1.77 -9.42
N ILE A 112 2.05 0.46 -9.65
CA ILE A 112 0.79 -0.10 -10.09
C ILE A 112 0.39 -1.15 -9.07
N ASN A 113 -0.77 -0.96 -8.46
CA ASN A 113 -1.42 -1.97 -7.61
C ASN A 113 -2.20 -2.92 -8.52
N TRP A 114 -1.77 -4.18 -8.59
CA TRP A 114 -2.39 -5.20 -9.43
C TRP A 114 -3.54 -5.92 -8.72
N GLY A 115 -3.75 -5.61 -7.45
CA GLY A 115 -4.80 -6.17 -6.60
C GLY A 115 -4.32 -7.20 -5.60
N GLY A 116 -5.27 -7.89 -4.97
CA GLY A 116 -5.02 -8.87 -3.92
C GLY A 116 -5.17 -8.28 -2.53
N TYR A 117 -6.36 -8.48 -1.94
CA TYR A 117 -6.53 -8.58 -0.50
C TYR A 117 -6.99 -10.01 -0.23
N MET A 118 -6.07 -10.96 -0.44
CA MET A 118 -6.35 -12.39 -0.34
C MET A 118 -6.63 -12.77 1.12
N ASP A 119 -7.73 -13.49 1.32
CA ASP A 119 -7.90 -14.41 2.44
C ASP A 119 -6.94 -15.57 2.20
N ASP A 120 -5.75 -15.56 2.81
CA ASP A 120 -4.93 -16.74 3.11
C ASP A 120 -3.83 -16.35 4.11
#